data_AF-A0A7N2LF44-F1
#
_entry.id   AF-A0A7N2LF44-F1
#
_cell.length_a   1.000
_cell.length_b   1.000
_cell.length_c   1.000
_cell.angle_alpha   90.00
_cell.angle_beta   90.00
_cell.angle_gamma   90.00
#
_symmetry.space_group_name_H-M   'P 1'
#
loop_
_entity.id
_entity.type
_entity.pdbx_description
1 polymer ?
#
loop_
_entity_poly.entity_id
_entity_poly.type
_entity_poly.pdbx_seq_one_letter_code
_entity_poly.pdbx_strand_id
1 'polypeptide(L)'
;MQEIVKKLTALSESSETTTPPLPNTSNVEIGSYLFDFLFAAQDASISSLLWAVTLLDSHLEVLAKVREEVKLIWLPKSNSLITGDQIAQMKYTHTVAREILRYRAPPTRYRK
;
A
#
# COMPACT_ATOMS: atom_id res chain seq x y z
N MET A 1 24.70 2.13 -13.43
CA MET A 1 24.78 2.60 -12.02
C MET A 1 25.62 3.88 -11.90
N GLN A 2 26.85 3.92 -12.43
CA GLN A 2 27.69 5.13 -12.39
C GLN A 2 27.11 6.33 -13.17
N GLU A 3 26.37 6.07 -14.24
CA GLU A 3 25.74 7.12 -15.05
C GLU A 3 24.57 7.82 -14.34
N ILE A 4 23.87 7.10 -13.45
CA ILE A 4 22.80 7.65 -12.60
C ILE A 4 23.43 8.52 -11.51
N VAL A 5 24.51 8.04 -10.87
CA VAL A 5 25.26 8.81 -9.87
C VAL A 5 25.78 10.11 -10.48
N LYS A 6 26.37 10.05 -11.68
CA LYS A 6 26.88 11.24 -12.38
C LYS A 6 25.77 12.24 -12.74
N LYS A 7 24.58 11.76 -13.12
CA LYS A 7 23.41 12.63 -13.34
C LYS A 7 22.91 13.27 -12.06
N LEU A 8 22.93 12.56 -10.93
CA LEU A 8 22.54 13.11 -9.62
C LEU A 8 23.53 14.17 -9.13
N THR A 9 24.84 13.97 -9.34
CA THR A 9 25.88 14.95 -9.00
C THR A 9 25.77 16.20 -9.88
N ALA A 10 25.57 16.04 -11.18
CA ALA A 10 25.36 17.16 -12.10
C ALA A 10 24.06 17.95 -11.79
N LEU A 11 22.99 17.26 -11.34
CA LEU A 11 21.76 17.91 -10.90
C LEU A 11 21.97 18.75 -9.64
N SER A 12 22.78 18.26 -8.69
CA SER A 12 23.12 19.01 -7.47
C SER A 12 24.04 20.21 -7.73
N GLU A 13 24.85 20.17 -8.79
CA GLU A 13 25.73 21.28 -9.19
C GLU A 13 24.95 22.38 -9.95
N SER A 14 23.85 22.03 -10.63
CA SER A 14 23.00 23.00 -11.35
C SER A 14 22.03 23.80 -10.46
N SER A 15 21.93 23.49 -9.17
CA SER A 15 21.02 24.16 -8.22
C SER A 15 21.66 25.32 -7.45
N GLU A 16 22.71 25.95 -7.97
CA GLU A 16 23.12 27.30 -7.55
C GLU A 16 22.32 28.37 -8.30
N THR A 17 20.98 28.32 -8.18
CA THR A 17 20.12 29.44 -8.61
C THR A 17 19.43 30.04 -7.40
N THR A 18 19.61 31.34 -7.27
CA THR A 18 19.21 32.27 -6.21
C THR A 18 17.72 32.19 -5.83
N THR A 19 17.33 31.12 -5.15
CA THR A 19 15.97 30.92 -4.64
C THR A 19 16.10 30.46 -3.19
N PRO A 20 15.38 31.07 -2.23
CA PRO A 20 15.38 30.56 -0.86
C PRO A 20 15.02 29.06 -0.87
N PRO A 21 15.70 28.23 -0.07
CA PRO A 21 15.43 26.81 -0.03
C PRO A 21 13.93 26.60 0.24
N LEU A 22 13.30 25.79 -0.61
CA LEU A 22 11.88 25.49 -0.47
C LEU A 22 11.66 24.93 0.95
N PRO A 23 10.66 25.42 1.71
CA PRO A 23 10.39 24.89 3.03
C PRO A 23 10.09 23.38 2.95
N ASN A 24 10.55 22.61 3.94
CA ASN A 24 10.38 21.15 4.05
C ASN A 24 11.18 20.29 3.04
N THR A 25 12.35 20.74 2.58
CA THR A 25 13.17 20.01 1.59
C THR A 25 14.46 19.41 2.15
N SER A 26 14.72 19.53 3.45
CA SER A 26 15.89 18.88 4.05
C SER A 26 15.75 17.35 3.98
N ASN A 27 16.84 16.65 3.69
CA ASN A 27 16.87 15.17 3.69
C ASN A 27 16.37 14.58 5.02
N VAL A 28 16.58 15.29 6.14
CA VAL A 28 16.09 14.88 7.47
C VAL A 28 14.57 15.02 7.57
N GLU A 29 13.99 16.09 7.03
CA GLU A 29 12.54 16.32 7.01
C GLU A 29 11.85 15.34 6.07
N ILE A 30 12.38 15.15 4.87
CA ILE A 30 11.89 14.16 3.90
C ILE A 30 11.96 12.75 4.50
N GLY A 31 13.08 12.41 5.14
CA GLY A 31 13.24 11.13 5.84
C GLY A 31 12.20 10.96 6.96
N SER A 32 11.97 12.01 7.74
CA SER A 32 10.97 12.00 8.83
C SER A 32 9.56 11.76 8.28
N TYR A 33 9.15 12.46 7.22
CA TYR A 33 7.84 12.23 6.59
C TYR A 33 7.71 10.83 6.01
N LEU A 34 8.77 10.30 5.39
CA LEU A 34 8.76 8.93 4.89
C LEU A 34 8.54 7.91 6.02
N PHE A 35 9.20 8.11 7.17
CA PHE A 35 8.98 7.28 8.35
C PHE A 35 7.55 7.43 8.90
N ASP A 36 7.02 8.64 8.99
CA ASP A 36 5.64 8.88 9.44
C ASP A 36 4.63 8.12 8.56
N PHE A 37 4.78 8.20 7.23
CA PHE A 37 3.92 7.47 6.29
C PHE A 37 4.06 5.95 6.44
N LEU A 38 5.29 5.44 6.63
CA LEU A 38 5.53 4.01 6.80
C LEU A 38 4.88 3.48 8.08
N PHE A 39 5.04 4.19 9.20
CA PHE A 39 4.41 3.82 10.48
C PHE A 39 2.89 3.88 10.40
N ALA A 40 2.33 4.93 9.80
CA ALA A 40 0.90 5.06 9.61
C ALA A 40 0.34 3.94 8.71
N ALA A 41 1.02 3.61 7.61
CA ALA A 41 0.61 2.54 6.71
C ALA A 41 0.65 1.18 7.42
N GLN A 42 1.66 0.93 8.24
CA GLN A 42 1.83 -0.35 8.92
C GLN A 42 0.71 -0.62 9.94
N ASP A 43 0.38 0.36 10.79
CA ASP A 43 -0.72 0.22 11.77
C ASP A 43 -2.06 -0.04 11.07
N ALA A 44 -2.34 0.73 10.01
CA ALA A 44 -3.55 0.58 9.22
C ALA A 44 -3.64 -0.78 8.51
N SER A 45 -2.55 -1.25 7.89
CA SER A 45 -2.50 -2.52 7.17
C SER A 45 -2.61 -3.73 8.09
N ILE A 46 -1.89 -3.75 9.21
CA ILE A 46 -1.91 -4.88 10.16
C ILE A 46 -3.32 -5.04 10.77
N SER A 47 -3.92 -3.93 11.21
CA SER A 47 -5.28 -3.95 11.76
C SER A 47 -6.31 -4.44 10.74
N SER A 48 -6.23 -3.94 9.50
CA SER A 48 -7.14 -4.36 8.42
C SER A 48 -6.99 -5.85 8.10
N LEU A 49 -5.77 -6.37 8.07
CA LEU A 49 -5.49 -7.77 7.77
C LEU A 49 -5.99 -8.69 8.90
N LEU A 50 -5.81 -8.31 10.15
CA LEU A 50 -6.32 -9.06 11.31
C LEU A 50 -7.84 -9.24 11.22
N TRP A 51 -8.57 -8.14 10.94
CA TRP A 51 -10.02 -8.19 10.79
C TRP A 51 -10.45 -8.97 9.56
N ALA A 52 -9.71 -8.87 8.46
CA ALA A 52 -9.97 -9.66 7.26
C ALA A 52 -9.91 -11.17 7.55
N VAL A 53 -8.85 -11.63 8.21
CA VAL A 53 -8.70 -13.06 8.58
C VAL A 53 -9.81 -13.48 9.54
N THR A 54 -10.08 -12.68 10.57
CA THR A 54 -11.11 -13.00 11.58
C THR A 54 -12.52 -13.12 10.96
N LEU A 55 -12.89 -12.18 10.08
CA LEU A 55 -14.21 -12.17 9.44
C LEU A 55 -14.34 -13.26 8.37
N LEU A 56 -13.27 -13.58 7.65
CA LEU A 56 -13.28 -14.68 6.68
C LEU A 56 -13.37 -16.05 7.35
N ASP A 57 -12.78 -16.20 8.54
CA ASP A 57 -12.89 -17.42 9.34
C ASP A 57 -14.31 -17.62 9.88
N SER A 58 -14.98 -16.54 10.34
CA SER A 58 -16.36 -16.61 10.81
C SER A 58 -17.40 -16.76 9.68
N HIS A 59 -17.04 -16.43 8.43
CA HIS A 59 -17.93 -16.48 7.26
C HIS A 59 -17.35 -17.35 6.13
N LEU A 60 -17.31 -18.67 6.36
CA LEU A 60 -16.74 -19.63 5.42
C LEU A 60 -17.39 -19.61 4.01
N GLU A 61 -18.67 -19.23 3.90
CA GLU A 61 -19.34 -19.06 2.60
C GLU A 61 -18.72 -17.93 1.77
N VAL A 62 -18.39 -16.80 2.43
CA VAL A 62 -17.72 -15.65 1.79
C VAL A 62 -16.31 -16.04 1.37
N LEU A 63 -15.58 -16.75 2.25
CA LEU A 63 -14.25 -17.27 1.94
C LEU A 63 -14.26 -18.24 0.74
N ALA A 64 -15.28 -19.10 0.62
CA ALA A 64 -15.44 -19.99 -0.52
C ALA A 64 -15.60 -19.20 -1.83
N LYS A 65 -16.48 -18.19 -1.84
CA LYS A 65 -16.69 -17.30 -3.00
C LYS A 65 -15.43 -16.53 -3.40
N VAL A 66 -14.67 -16.01 -2.43
CA VAL A 66 -13.37 -15.36 -2.70
C VAL A 66 -12.40 -16.35 -3.33
N ARG A 67 -12.29 -17.57 -2.82
CA ARG A 67 -11.41 -18.61 -3.37
C ARG A 67 -11.82 -19.04 -4.79
N GLU A 68 -13.12 -19.08 -5.07
CA GLU A 68 -13.63 -19.34 -6.42
C GLU A 68 -13.23 -18.24 -7.39
N GLU A 69 -13.43 -16.96 -7.02
CA GLU A 69 -13.02 -15.83 -7.84
C GLU A 69 -11.51 -15.83 -8.12
N VAL A 70 -10.69 -16.07 -7.09
CA VAL A 70 -9.22 -16.14 -7.25
C VAL A 70 -8.84 -17.26 -8.21
N LYS A 71 -9.44 -18.45 -8.10
CA LYS A 71 -9.15 -19.60 -8.99
C LYS A 71 -9.52 -19.33 -10.46
N LEU A 72 -10.53 -18.52 -10.72
CA LEU A 72 -10.95 -18.16 -12.08
C LEU A 72 -9.94 -17.23 -12.77
N ILE A 73 -9.33 -16.33 -12.01
CA ILE A 73 -8.44 -15.29 -12.55
C ILE A 73 -6.98 -15.71 -12.51
N TRP A 74 -6.56 -16.39 -11.44
CA TRP A 74 -5.17 -16.77 -11.21
C TRP A 74 -5.05 -18.20 -10.71
N LEU A 75 -4.25 -19.02 -11.41
CA LEU A 75 -3.92 -20.37 -10.98
C LEU A 75 -2.56 -20.40 -10.29
N PRO A 76 -2.50 -20.78 -8.99
CA PRO A 76 -1.22 -20.92 -8.26
C PRO A 76 -0.23 -21.89 -8.92
N LYS A 77 -0.76 -22.87 -9.67
CA LYS A 77 0.05 -23.91 -10.35
C LYS A 77 0.78 -23.40 -11.60
N SER A 78 0.46 -22.20 -12.08
CA SER A 78 1.07 -21.64 -13.30
C SER A 78 2.49 -21.13 -13.07
N ASN A 79 3.00 -21.09 -11.82
CA ASN A 79 4.27 -20.47 -11.44
C ASN A 79 4.43 -19.01 -11.93
N SER A 80 3.32 -18.37 -12.29
CA SER A 80 3.27 -16.97 -12.72
C SER A 80 2.93 -16.09 -11.53
N LEU A 81 3.62 -14.95 -11.42
CA LEU A 81 3.28 -13.93 -10.43
C LEU A 81 1.91 -13.34 -10.76
N ILE A 82 1.13 -13.08 -9.71
CA ILE A 82 -0.12 -12.36 -9.85
C ILE A 82 0.17 -10.92 -10.33
N THR A 83 -0.52 -10.47 -11.37
CA THR A 83 -0.36 -9.10 -11.90
C THR A 83 -1.37 -8.14 -11.28
N GLY A 84 -1.06 -6.84 -11.30
CA GLY A 84 -1.98 -5.80 -10.82
C GLY A 84 -3.32 -5.81 -11.56
N ASP A 85 -3.30 -6.06 -12.87
CA ASP A 85 -4.53 -6.15 -13.69
C ASP A 85 -5.41 -7.34 -13.29
N GLN A 86 -4.80 -8.46 -12.89
CA GLN A 86 -5.53 -9.61 -12.37
C GLN A 86 -6.20 -9.29 -11.03
N ILE A 87 -5.51 -8.61 -10.13
CA ILE A 87 -6.09 -8.17 -8.84
C ILE A 87 -7.24 -7.20 -9.08
N ALA A 88 -7.10 -6.27 -10.03
CA ALA A 88 -8.15 -5.31 -10.37
C ALA A 88 -9.42 -5.98 -10.92
N GLN A 89 -9.31 -7.18 -11.50
CA GLN A 89 -10.45 -7.97 -11.99
C GLN A 89 -11.22 -8.70 -10.88
N MET A 90 -10.64 -8.84 -9.68
CA MET A 90 -11.25 -9.52 -8.51
C MET A 90 -12.30 -8.63 -7.82
N LYS A 91 -13.45 -8.42 -8.47
CA LYS A 91 -14.51 -7.50 -8.03
C LYS A 91 -15.13 -7.90 -6.69
N TYR A 92 -15.35 -9.19 -6.46
CA TYR A 92 -15.95 -9.69 -5.23
C TYR A 92 -14.97 -9.52 -4.06
N THR A 93 -13.70 -9.90 -4.26
CA THR A 93 -12.63 -9.73 -3.28
C THR A 93 -12.45 -8.26 -2.90
N HIS A 94 -12.51 -7.35 -3.88
CA HIS A 94 -12.47 -5.91 -3.61
C HIS A 94 -13.67 -5.42 -2.77
N THR A 95 -14.86 -5.95 -3.04
CA THR A 95 -16.07 -5.63 -2.27
C THR A 95 -15.97 -6.14 -0.84
N VAL A 96 -15.44 -7.34 -0.63
CA VAL A 96 -15.18 -7.91 0.70
C VAL A 96 -14.16 -7.05 1.47
N ALA A 97 -13.06 -6.63 0.83
CA ALA A 97 -12.08 -5.73 1.45
C ALA A 97 -12.72 -4.41 1.90
N ARG A 98 -13.56 -3.81 1.06
CA ARG A 98 -14.31 -2.59 1.42
C ARG A 98 -15.28 -2.82 2.59
N GLU A 99 -15.93 -3.98 2.63
CA GLU A 99 -16.87 -4.33 3.69
C GLU A 99 -16.16 -4.53 5.04
N ILE A 100 -14.98 -5.16 5.04
CA ILE A 100 -14.13 -5.28 6.22
C ILE A 100 -13.76 -3.89 6.76
N LEU A 101 -13.32 -2.98 5.89
CA LEU A 101 -12.98 -1.61 6.28
C LEU A 101 -14.21 -0.80 6.75
N ARG A 102 -15.41 -1.08 6.22
CA ARG A 102 -16.66 -0.48 6.68
C ARG A 102 -17.02 -0.96 8.09
N TYR A 103 -16.89 -2.26 8.36
CA TYR A 103 -17.24 -2.86 9.64
C TYR A 103 -16.22 -2.53 10.74
N ARG A 104 -14.93 -2.52 10.38
CA ARG A 104 -13.80 -2.24 11.26
C ARG A 104 -12.82 -1.31 10.57
N ALA A 105 -13.14 -0.03 10.57
CA ALA A 105 -12.21 0.99 10.11
C ALA A 105 -10.93 0.97 10.97
N PRO A 106 -9.74 1.11 10.37
CA PRO A 106 -8.52 1.39 11.11
C PRO A 106 -8.71 2.62 12.01
N PRO A 107 -7.94 2.73 13.11
CA PRO A 107 -8.20 3.73 14.15
C PRO A 107 -8.35 5.14 13.55
N THR A 108 -9.56 5.67 13.63
CA THR A 108 -9.86 7.06 13.32
C THR A 108 -9.31 7.92 14.44
N ARG A 109 -8.60 9.00 14.08
CA ARG A 109 -8.08 9.98 15.05
C ARG A 109 -9.19 10.34 16.05
N TYR A 110 -8.97 10.05 17.33
CA TYR A 110 -9.76 10.63 18.41
C TYR A 110 -9.64 12.15 18.32
N ARG A 111 -10.74 12.84 18.00
CA ARG A 111 -10.85 14.28 18.30
C ARG A 111 -10.89 14.40 19.82
N LYS A 112 -9.83 14.97 20.40
CA LYS A 112 -9.95 15.64 21.70
C LYS A 112 -10.76 16.92 21.53
#